data_AF-A0A662HWB1-F1
#
_entry.id   AF-A0A662HWB1-F1
#
_cell.length_a   1.000
_cell.length_b   1.000
_cell.length_c   1.000
_cell.angle_alpha   90.00
_cell.angle_beta   90.00
_cell.angle_gamma   90.00
#
_symmetry.space_group_name_H-M   'P 1'
#
loop_
_entity.id
_entity.type
_entity.pdbx_description
1 polymer ?
#
loop_
_entity_poly.entity_id
_entity_poly.type
_entity_poly.pdbx_seq_one_letter_code
_entity_poly.pdbx_strand_id
1 'polypeptide(L)'
;KMPLAPDVNLQEIAELTEGYSGSDLEVLVREAGLAALRENINADKVSRKHFEQAMQKIKPSITMEMVKYYENWSERSRKIMQLQRATVGFYV
;
A
#
# COMPACT_ATOMS: atom_id res chain seq x y z
N LYS A 1 19.95 0.65 -3.66
CA LYS A 1 19.27 1.34 -2.54
C LYS A 1 19.07 2.79 -2.96
N MET A 2 17.87 3.36 -2.81
CA MET A 2 17.58 4.74 -3.20
C MET A 2 18.11 5.71 -2.13
N PRO A 3 19.07 6.60 -2.46
CA PRO A 3 19.54 7.61 -1.52
C PRO A 3 18.46 8.69 -1.30
N LEU A 4 18.16 8.96 -0.04
CA LEU A 4 17.13 9.94 0.35
C LEU A 4 17.78 11.23 0.83
N ALA A 5 17.15 12.36 0.52
CA ALA A 5 17.53 13.64 1.08
C ALA A 5 16.99 13.78 2.52
N PRO A 6 17.57 14.67 3.35
CA PRO A 6 17.20 14.80 4.76
C PRO A 6 15.76 15.25 5.03
N ASP A 7 15.08 15.80 4.01
CA ASP A 7 13.70 16.25 4.05
C ASP A 7 12.67 15.11 3.85
N VAL A 8 13.13 13.89 3.57
CA VAL A 8 12.28 12.72 3.42
C VAL A 8 11.99 12.07 4.76
N ASN A 9 10.73 12.17 5.20
CA ASN A 9 10.22 11.42 6.34
C ASN A 9 9.42 10.20 5.86
N LEU A 10 9.95 8.99 6.08
CA LEU A 10 9.29 7.75 5.67
C LEU A 10 8.03 7.45 6.48
N GLN A 11 7.95 7.93 7.72
CA GLN A 11 6.75 7.76 8.55
C GLN A 11 5.58 8.56 7.97
N GLU A 12 5.83 9.82 7.57
CA GLU A 12 4.81 10.65 6.90
C GLU A 12 4.40 10.06 5.54
N ILE A 13 5.35 9.54 4.77
CA ILE A 13 5.03 8.86 3.51
C ILE A 13 4.14 7.63 3.76
N ALA A 14 4.44 6.83 4.79
CA ALA A 14 3.62 5.68 5.14
C ALA A 14 2.18 6.09 5.46
N GLU A 15 2.00 7.15 6.24
CA GLU A 15 0.68 7.72 6.57
C GLU A 15 -0.09 8.22 5.34
N LEU A 16 0.61 8.78 4.34
CA LEU A 16 -0.01 9.25 3.09
C LEU A 16 -0.33 8.13 2.09
N THR A 17 0.12 6.90 2.34
CA THR A 17 -0.02 5.75 1.42
C THR A 17 -1.07 4.74 1.88
N GLU A 18 -2.08 5.18 2.63
CA GLU A 18 -3.23 4.34 2.93
C GLU A 18 -3.90 3.83 1.63
N GLY A 19 -4.23 2.54 1.58
CA GLY A 19 -4.79 1.89 0.38
C GLY A 19 -3.77 1.51 -0.70
N TYR A 20 -2.47 1.83 -0.51
CA TYR A 20 -1.44 1.32 -1.40
C TYR A 20 -1.12 -0.13 -1.04
N SER A 21 -1.09 -0.97 -2.07
CA SER A 21 -0.52 -2.31 -1.98
C SER A 21 1.01 -2.25 -2.04
N GLY A 22 1.68 -3.38 -1.77
CA GLY A 22 3.13 -3.49 -1.92
C GLY A 22 3.61 -3.18 -3.35
N SER A 23 2.84 -3.56 -4.36
CA SER A 23 3.14 -3.21 -5.75
C SER A 23 2.97 -1.72 -6.03
N ASP A 24 1.95 -1.07 -5.45
CA ASP A 24 1.76 0.37 -5.63
C ASP A 24 2.94 1.14 -5.02
N LEU A 25 3.42 0.71 -3.84
CA LEU A 25 4.59 1.29 -3.20
C LEU A 25 5.87 1.10 -4.02
N GLU A 26 6.06 -0.06 -4.66
CA GLU A 26 7.20 -0.29 -5.55
C GLU A 26 7.20 0.71 -6.71
N VAL A 27 6.04 0.86 -7.37
CA VAL A 27 5.87 1.78 -8.49
C VAL A 27 6.03 3.23 -8.04
N LEU A 28 5.49 3.60 -6.87
CA LEU A 28 5.63 4.92 -6.27
C LEU A 28 7.10 5.30 -6.05
N VAL A 29 7.87 4.41 -5.40
CA VAL A 29 9.29 4.63 -5.10
C VAL A 29 10.10 4.74 -6.39
N ARG A 30 9.80 3.90 -7.38
CA ARG A 30 10.44 3.95 -8.71
C ARG A 30 10.16 5.28 -9.41
N GLU A 31 8.91 5.73 -9.41
CA GLU A 31 8.53 7.00 -10.04
C GLU A 31 9.12 8.20 -9.30
N ALA A 32 9.26 8.16 -7.97
CA ALA A 32 9.97 9.20 -7.21
C ALA A 32 11.45 9.28 -7.61
N GLY A 33 12.12 8.14 -7.79
CA GLY A 33 13.49 8.11 -8.31
C GLY A 33 13.60 8.68 -9.73
N LEU A 34 12.66 8.31 -10.62
CA LEU A 34 12.61 8.86 -11.97
C LEU A 34 12.29 10.36 -11.98
N ALA A 35 11.43 10.84 -11.08
CA ALA A 35 11.16 12.26 -10.93
C ALA A 35 12.43 13.05 -10.56
N ALA A 36 13.25 12.53 -9.66
CA ALA A 36 14.55 13.12 -9.32
C ALA A 36 15.48 13.22 -10.54
N LEU A 37 15.60 12.14 -11.30
CA LEU A 37 16.45 12.09 -12.50
C LEU A 37 15.94 12.98 -13.64
N ARG A 38 14.62 13.12 -13.79
CA ARG A 38 14.02 14.03 -14.78
C ARG A 38 14.25 15.49 -14.41
N GLU A 39 14.30 15.81 -13.12
CA GLU A 39 14.64 17.16 -12.66
C GLU A 39 16.14 17.46 -12.85
N ASN A 40 17.01 16.52 -12.46
CA ASN A 40 18.45 16.64 -12.64
C ASN A 40 19.05 15.26 -12.92
N ILE A 41 19.65 15.09 -14.10
CA ILE A 41 20.27 13.82 -14.50
C ILE A 41 21.41 13.38 -13.58
N ASN A 42 22.03 14.34 -12.88
CA ASN A 42 23.09 14.11 -11.90
C ASN A 42 22.57 14.07 -10.46
N ALA A 43 21.26 13.93 -10.25
CA ALA A 43 20.68 13.86 -8.91
C ALA A 43 21.29 12.69 -8.12
N ASP A 44 21.83 12.99 -6.95
CA ASP A 44 22.43 12.02 -6.02
C ASP A 44 21.45 11.56 -4.94
N LYS A 45 20.32 12.27 -4.76
CA LYS A 45 19.31 12.01 -3.73
C LYS A 45 17.90 12.28 -4.22
N VAL A 46 16.95 11.55 -3.64
CA VAL A 46 15.51 11.77 -3.83
C VAL A 46 14.97 12.54 -2.62
N SER A 47 14.36 13.69 -2.86
CA SER A 47 13.73 14.56 -1.85
C SER A 47 12.22 14.39 -1.78
N ARG A 48 11.60 15.02 -0.78
CA ARG A 48 10.16 14.93 -0.50
C ARG A 48 9.30 15.28 -1.72
N LYS A 49 9.65 16.35 -2.43
CA LYS A 49 8.91 16.80 -3.63
C LYS A 49 8.79 15.73 -4.72
N HIS A 50 9.76 14.83 -4.84
CA HIS A 50 9.71 13.77 -5.84
C HIS A 50 8.70 12.69 -5.47
N PHE A 51 8.56 12.39 -4.17
CA PHE A 51 7.49 11.54 -3.67
C PHE A 51 6.12 12.19 -3.87
N GLU A 52 5.99 13.49 -3.59
CA GLU A 52 4.74 14.23 -3.82
C GLU A 52 4.33 14.20 -5.31
N GLN A 53 5.28 14.40 -6.23
CA GLN A 53 5.04 14.24 -7.67
C GLN A 53 4.65 12.81 -8.06
N ALA A 54 5.26 11.81 -7.44
CA ALA A 54 4.93 10.41 -7.70
C ALA A 54 3.51 10.06 -7.21
N MET A 55 3.09 10.52 -6.03
CA MET A 55 1.75 10.30 -5.46
C MET A 55 0.62 10.98 -6.27
N GLN A 56 0.95 12.02 -7.04
CA GLN A 56 0.00 12.60 -7.98
C GLN A 56 -0.34 11.63 -9.11
N LYS A 57 0.62 10.81 -9.55
CA LYS A 57 0.50 9.89 -10.67
C LYS A 57 0.07 8.48 -10.25
N ILE A 58 0.66 7.97 -9.17
CA ILE A 58 0.40 6.63 -8.66
C ILE A 58 -0.76 6.74 -7.68
N LYS A 59 -1.83 5.99 -7.94
CA LYS A 59 -3.03 5.96 -7.09
C LYS A 59 -3.12 4.63 -6.36
N PRO A 60 -3.69 4.59 -5.14
CA PRO A 60 -3.89 3.35 -4.41
C PRO A 60 -4.77 2.38 -5.23
N SER A 61 -4.38 1.11 -5.27
CA SER A 61 -5.19 0.06 -5.91
C SER A 61 -6.25 -0.52 -4.99
N ILE A 62 -6.08 -0.43 -3.67
CA ILE A 62 -7.01 -0.98 -2.69
C ILE A 62 -7.99 0.11 -2.28
N THR A 63 -9.26 -0.09 -2.62
CA THR A 63 -10.33 0.83 -2.21
C THR A 63 -10.94 0.41 -0.87
N MET A 64 -11.51 1.38 -0.15
CA MET A 64 -12.23 1.12 1.10
C MET A 64 -13.43 0.18 0.89
N GLU A 65 -14.03 0.16 -0.31
CA GLU A 65 -15.09 -0.78 -0.64
C GLU A 65 -14.58 -2.23 -0.72
N MET A 66 -13.42 -2.45 -1.36
CA MET A 66 -12.78 -3.77 -1.42
C MET A 66 -12.45 -4.28 -0.01
N VAL A 67 -11.89 -3.41 0.84
CA VAL A 67 -11.59 -3.75 2.25
C VAL A 67 -12.86 -4.23 2.95
N LYS A 68 -13.93 -3.43 2.91
CA LYS A 68 -15.22 -3.79 3.52
C LYS A 68 -15.81 -5.08 2.96
N TYR A 69 -15.70 -5.31 1.65
CA TYR A 69 -16.16 -6.53 1.02
C TYR A 69 -15.45 -7.76 1.61
N TYR A 70 -14.13 -7.73 1.70
CA TYR A 70 -13.34 -8.85 2.24
C TYR A 70 -13.53 -9.03 3.75
N GLU A 71 -13.67 -7.96 4.51
CA GLU A 71 -14.00 -8.02 5.95
C GLU A 71 -15.34 -8.75 6.16
N ASN A 72 -16.39 -8.29 5.48
CA ASN A 72 -17.73 -8.90 5.55
C ASN A 72 -17.70 -10.38 5.12
N TRP A 73 -16.97 -10.71 4.06
CA TRP A 73 -16.78 -12.09 3.63
C TRP A 73 -16.08 -12.91 4.71
N SER A 74 -15.01 -12.38 5.32
CA SER A 74 -14.25 -13.07 6.37
C SER A 74 -15.11 -13.39 7.60
N GLU A 75 -16.00 -12.48 7.99
CA GLU A 75 -16.91 -12.67 9.10
C GLU A 75 -17.97 -13.74 8.81
N ARG A 76 -18.57 -13.69 7.61
CA ARG A 76 -19.54 -14.69 7.16
C ARG A 76 -18.91 -16.08 7.10
N SER A 77 -17.72 -16.18 6.50
CA SER A 77 -16.98 -17.43 6.39
C SER A 77 -16.63 -18.01 7.77
N ARG A 78 -16.22 -17.17 8.73
CA ARG A 78 -15.94 -17.60 10.12
C ARG A 78 -17.17 -18.19 10.79
N LYS A 79 -18.35 -17.57 10.65
CA LYS A 79 -19.62 -18.07 11.21
C LYS A 79 -20.02 -19.41 10.59
N ILE A 80 -19.91 -19.54 9.27
CA ILE A 80 -20.22 -20.79 8.55
C ILE A 80 -19.29 -21.94 9.01
N MET A 81 -17.99 -21.67 9.13
CA MET A 81 -17.02 -22.66 9.60
C MET A 81 -17.27 -23.10 11.06
N GLN A 82 -17.71 -22.19 11.93
CA GLN A 82 -18.09 -22.54 13.31
C GLN A 82 -19.34 -23.43 13.35
N LEU A 83 -20.36 -23.11 12.55
CA LEU A 83 -21.57 -23.93 12.44
C LEU A 83 -21.25 -25.33 11.90
N GLN A 84 -20.46 -25.43 10.82
CA GLN A 84 -20.04 -26.73 10.28
C GLN A 84 -19.23 -27.55 11.29
N ARG A 85 -18.32 -26.94 12.05
CA ARG A 85 -17.58 -27.64 13.12
C ARG A 85 -18.51 -28.15 14.23
N ALA A 86 -19.49 -27.36 14.64
CA ALA A 86 -20.47 -27.78 15.63
C ALA A 86 -21.30 -28.97 15.12
N THR A 87 -21.82 -28.90 13.88
CA THR A 87 -22.65 -29.96 13.31
C THR A 87 -21.89 -31.29 13.16
N VAL A 88 -20.64 -31.28 12.70
CA VAL A 88 -19.85 -32.52 12.54
C VAL A 88 -19.52 -33.15 13.90
N GLY A 89 -19.30 -32.36 14.95
CA GLY A 89 -19.04 -32.87 16.31
C GLY A 89 -20.24 -33.55 16.99
N PHE A 90 -21.47 -33.42 16.47
CA PHE A 90 -22.65 -34.13 16.96
C PHE A 90 -22.86 -35.50 16.29
N TYR A 91 -22.13 -35.81 15.21
CA TYR A 91 -22.27 -37.05 14.44
C TYR A 91 -21.08 -38.03 14.62
N VAL A 92 -20.26 -37.85 15.66
CA VAL A 92 -19.16 -38.76 16.04
C VAL A 92 -19.26 -39.12 17.51
#